data_AF-A0A7C8CWM1-F1
#
_entry.id   AF-A0A7C8CWM1-F1
#
_cell.length_a   1.000
_cell.length_b   1.000
_cell.length_c   1.000
_cell.angle_alpha   90.00
_cell.angle_beta   90.00
_cell.angle_gamma   90.00
#
_symmetry.space_group_name_H-M   'P 1'
#
loop_
_entity.id
_entity.type
_entity.pdbx_description
1 polymer ?
#
loop_
_entity_poly.entity_id
_entity_poly.type
_entity_poly.pdbx_seq_one_letter_code
_entity_poly.pdbx_strand_id
1 'polypeptide(L)'
;MKILSIFSTLTLSLLLGAMLITTSFLSGQDAPELSWKKGDGAEVFEQGKTAYAAQQFKEAYGFFKDARKQAKNRETRTHVELWLASTEGANELMALKRQAADGKENAAYRLAVKNYSKFSKTLIGEEYKKFLTDLQRKLFHVLEDFERVSRRYSEKYGKKFIDEAEWVQEGKRALKWDVASGKTELKIKGVPGGLSAYKSIAFYLDMPRGGSPYQLVFVVPGKSEAGVSQVKVVSNAYIAQMKSHKGLKRIEVPLRNFKGQGDVSWDRVKDFRIQFLGAKKFTAYVDFIALLK
;
A
#
# COMPACT_ATOMS: atom_id res chain seq x y z
N MET A 1 25.06 72.50 17.60
CA MET A 1 26.39 71.86 17.69
C MET A 1 26.50 71.16 19.04
N LYS A 2 26.30 69.83 19.07
CA LYS A 2 26.75 68.89 20.12
C LYS A 2 26.45 67.47 19.61
N ILE A 3 27.53 66.73 19.38
CA ILE A 3 27.56 65.31 19.01
C ILE A 3 27.41 64.51 20.30
N LEU A 4 26.58 63.47 20.32
CA LEU A 4 26.81 62.31 21.17
C LEU A 4 26.31 61.05 20.46
N SER A 5 27.24 60.15 20.17
CA SER A 5 27.02 58.81 19.65
C SER A 5 26.49 57.87 20.73
N ILE A 6 25.59 56.93 20.40
CA ILE A 6 25.55 55.61 21.03
C ILE A 6 25.19 54.56 19.96
N PHE A 7 26.06 53.57 19.83
CA PHE A 7 25.87 52.31 19.09
C PHE A 7 24.78 51.45 19.75
N SER A 8 23.91 50.82 18.95
CA SER A 8 23.33 49.51 19.33
C SER A 8 22.87 48.74 18.09
N THR A 9 23.50 47.58 17.94
CA THR A 9 23.31 46.45 17.03
C THR A 9 21.94 45.76 17.07
N LEU A 10 21.60 45.07 15.96
CA LEU A 10 20.75 43.87 15.85
C LEU A 10 19.24 44.09 16.13
N THR A 11 18.26 43.51 15.43
CA THR A 11 18.16 42.18 14.85
C THR A 11 17.06 42.11 13.76
N LEU A 12 17.38 41.29 12.77
CA LEU A 12 16.57 40.73 11.70
C LEU A 12 15.25 40.09 12.23
N SER A 13 14.10 40.59 11.79
CA SER A 13 12.79 39.97 12.05
C SER A 13 12.46 38.98 10.92
N LEU A 14 12.62 37.68 11.17
CA LEU A 14 12.28 36.61 10.23
C LEU A 14 11.34 35.60 10.89
N LEU A 15 10.12 35.56 10.33
CA LEU A 15 9.09 34.52 10.33
C LEU A 15 9.15 33.41 11.40
N LEU A 16 8.06 33.28 12.16
CA LEU A 16 7.63 31.98 12.70
C LEU A 16 6.10 31.85 12.64
N GLY A 17 5.60 31.53 11.44
CA GLY A 17 4.26 30.95 11.26
C GLY A 17 4.30 29.49 11.67
N ALA A 18 4.07 29.22 12.95
CA ALA A 18 3.95 27.88 13.48
C ALA A 18 2.63 27.25 12.99
N MET A 19 2.69 26.46 11.90
CA MET A 19 1.67 25.45 11.64
C MET A 19 1.81 24.37 12.72
N LEU A 20 0.91 24.43 13.71
CA LEU A 20 0.63 23.37 14.66
C LEU A 20 0.20 22.12 13.88
N ILE A 21 1.16 21.22 13.64
CA ILE A 21 0.85 19.83 13.35
C ILE A 21 0.35 19.24 14.67
N THR A 22 -0.97 19.13 14.79
CA THR A 22 -1.63 18.43 15.88
C THR A 22 -1.20 16.97 15.86
N THR A 23 -0.18 16.62 16.64
CA THR A 23 0.18 15.23 16.97
C THR A 23 -0.81 14.68 18.00
N SER A 24 -2.09 14.63 17.64
CA SER A 24 -3.16 14.05 18.45
C SER A 24 -3.31 12.55 18.14
N PHE A 25 -2.26 11.79 18.42
CA PHE A 25 -2.32 10.32 18.45
C PHE A 25 -1.89 9.70 19.77
N LEU A 26 -1.60 10.52 20.78
CA LEU A 26 -1.42 10.10 22.18
C LEU A 26 -2.04 11.10 23.17
N SER A 27 -3.08 11.85 22.78
CA SER A 27 -3.88 12.59 23.74
C SER A 27 -4.90 11.65 24.39
N GLY A 28 -4.48 10.99 25.47
CA GLY A 28 -5.35 10.50 26.53
C GLY A 28 -5.76 9.03 26.46
N GLN A 29 -4.98 8.16 27.12
CA GLN A 29 -5.40 7.27 28.23
C GLN A 29 -4.53 6.00 28.43
N ASP A 30 -3.63 5.63 27.51
CA ASP A 30 -2.81 4.40 27.65
C ASP A 30 -1.29 4.60 27.46
N ALA A 31 -0.75 5.80 27.75
CA ALA A 31 0.71 5.97 27.77
C ALA A 31 1.30 5.26 29.00
N PRO A 32 2.24 4.31 28.84
CA PRO A 32 2.79 3.59 29.99
C PRO A 32 3.51 4.56 30.92
N GLU A 33 3.41 4.33 32.23
CA GLU A 33 4.20 5.06 33.20
C GLU A 33 5.69 4.78 32.97
N LEU A 34 6.42 5.81 32.53
CA LEU A 34 7.82 5.67 32.14
C LEU A 34 8.70 5.73 33.38
N SER A 35 9.54 4.71 33.55
CA SER A 35 10.44 4.55 34.69
C SER A 35 11.89 4.55 34.24
N TRP A 36 12.69 5.43 34.84
CA TRP A 36 14.07 5.70 34.44
C TRP A 36 15.05 5.34 35.55
N LYS A 37 16.27 4.91 35.18
CA LYS A 37 17.37 4.61 36.10
C LYS A 37 17.96 5.88 36.74
N LYS A 38 17.90 7.01 36.01
CA LYS A 38 18.38 8.33 36.40
C LYS A 38 17.35 9.39 35.97
N GLY A 39 17.31 10.54 36.65
CA GLY A 39 16.40 11.65 36.30
C GLY A 39 16.56 12.12 34.84
N ASP A 40 17.79 12.14 34.34
CA ASP A 40 18.14 12.60 32.99
C ASP A 40 17.50 11.73 31.87
N GLY A 41 17.05 10.51 32.18
CA GLY A 41 16.39 9.64 31.19
C GLY A 41 15.08 10.24 30.65
N ALA A 42 14.32 10.90 31.52
CA ALA A 42 13.10 11.60 31.13
C ALA A 42 13.41 12.85 30.28
N GLU A 43 14.40 13.63 30.68
CA GLU A 43 14.81 14.85 29.95
C GLU A 43 15.30 14.52 28.54
N VAL A 44 16.18 13.54 28.39
CA VAL A 44 16.68 13.10 27.08
C VAL A 44 15.55 12.54 26.21
N PHE A 45 14.55 11.88 26.81
CA PHE A 45 13.37 11.41 26.07
C PHE A 45 12.52 12.58 25.54
N GLU A 46 12.31 13.62 26.34
CA GLU A 46 11.61 14.85 25.90
C GLU A 46 12.38 15.63 24.82
N GLN A 47 13.71 15.70 24.93
CA GLN A 47 14.57 16.26 23.88
C GLN A 47 14.41 15.49 22.57
N GLY A 48 14.36 14.15 22.64
CA GLY A 48 14.07 13.29 21.48
C GLY A 48 12.73 13.60 20.83
N LYS A 49 11.66 13.75 21.61
CA LYS A 49 10.33 14.13 21.08
C LYS A 49 10.33 15.52 20.46
N THR A 50 11.05 16.47 21.06
CA THR A 50 11.18 17.84 20.55
C THR A 50 11.92 17.85 19.21
N ALA A 51 13.06 17.18 19.11
CA ALA A 51 13.82 17.04 17.86
C ALA A 51 13.01 16.29 16.78
N TYR A 52 12.22 15.27 17.17
CA TYR A 52 11.33 14.56 16.25
C TYR A 52 10.25 15.50 15.69
N ALA A 53 9.59 16.30 16.54
CA ALA A 53 8.59 17.28 16.12
C ALA A 53 9.19 18.36 15.20
N ALA A 54 10.47 18.72 15.42
CA ALA A 54 11.23 19.62 14.55
C ALA A 54 11.77 18.94 13.27
N GLN A 55 11.43 17.67 13.00
CA GLN A 55 11.91 16.86 11.87
C GLN A 55 13.44 16.68 11.82
N GLN A 56 14.13 16.86 12.94
CA GLN A 56 15.56 16.62 13.12
C GLN A 56 15.81 15.14 13.44
N PHE A 57 15.40 14.24 12.54
CA PHE A 57 15.29 12.80 12.84
C PHE A 57 16.62 12.13 13.25
N LYS A 58 17.76 12.58 12.70
CA LYS A 58 19.07 12.06 13.10
C LYS A 58 19.40 12.36 14.57
N GLU A 59 19.07 13.56 15.01
CA GLU A 59 19.29 14.03 16.38
C GLU A 59 18.29 13.37 17.33
N ALA A 60 17.00 13.35 16.96
CA ALA A 60 15.95 12.65 17.70
C ALA A 60 16.30 11.17 17.95
N TYR A 61 16.83 10.47 16.93
CA TYR A 61 17.26 9.09 17.06
C TYR A 61 18.40 8.91 18.07
N GLY A 62 19.35 9.86 18.12
CA GLY A 62 20.41 9.90 19.11
C GLY A 62 19.85 9.99 20.53
N PHE A 63 18.99 10.97 20.78
CA PHE A 63 18.33 11.15 22.08
C PHE A 63 17.52 9.92 22.50
N PHE A 64 16.68 9.36 21.61
CA PHE A 64 15.93 8.16 21.96
C PHE A 64 16.82 6.94 22.24
N LYS A 65 17.97 6.80 21.56
CA LYS A 65 18.92 5.72 21.88
C LYS A 65 19.50 5.87 23.27
N ASP A 66 19.77 7.09 23.71
CA ASP A 66 20.31 7.37 25.03
C ASP A 66 19.24 7.23 26.11
N ALA A 67 18.02 7.72 25.88
CA ALA A 67 16.86 7.45 26.74
C ALA A 67 16.63 5.93 26.93
N ARG A 68 16.73 5.13 25.86
CA ARG A 68 16.57 3.66 25.94
C ARG A 68 17.58 3.01 26.88
N LYS A 69 18.81 3.53 26.99
CA LYS A 69 19.83 3.00 27.94
C LYS A 69 19.44 3.28 29.39
N GLN A 70 18.75 4.41 29.62
CA GLN A 70 18.27 4.85 30.92
C GLN A 70 16.92 4.23 31.33
N ALA A 71 16.21 3.51 30.45
CA ALA A 71 14.97 2.82 30.81
C ALA A 71 15.21 1.79 31.93
N LYS A 72 14.39 1.84 32.99
CA LYS A 72 14.50 0.98 34.18
C LYS A 72 13.78 -0.36 34.00
N ASN A 73 12.64 -0.35 33.31
CA ASN A 73 11.80 -1.53 33.09
C ASN A 73 11.62 -1.82 31.59
N ARG A 74 11.00 -2.96 31.29
CA ARG A 74 10.78 -3.44 29.92
C ARG A 74 9.79 -2.54 29.18
N GLU A 75 8.76 -2.08 29.87
CA GLU A 75 7.65 -1.27 29.34
C GLU A 75 8.18 0.07 28.81
N THR A 76 9.00 0.77 29.59
CA THR A 76 9.67 2.01 29.18
C THR A 76 10.59 1.75 27.99
N ARG A 77 11.36 0.66 28.02
CA ARG A 77 12.27 0.31 26.92
C ARG A 77 11.51 0.08 25.62
N THR A 78 10.41 -0.69 25.67
CA THR A 78 9.54 -0.94 24.52
C THR A 78 8.87 0.34 24.02
N HIS A 79 8.45 1.24 24.92
CA HIS A 79 7.92 2.54 24.52
C HIS A 79 8.98 3.39 23.79
N VAL A 80 10.22 3.44 24.28
CA VAL A 80 11.30 4.16 23.59
C VAL A 80 11.68 3.48 22.25
N GLU A 81 11.62 2.15 22.17
CA GLU A 81 11.81 1.41 20.91
C GLU A 81 10.75 1.75 19.85
N LEU A 82 9.51 2.00 20.27
CA LEU A 82 8.46 2.49 19.40
C LEU A 82 8.82 3.86 18.79
N TRP A 83 9.35 4.78 19.60
CA TRP A 83 9.83 6.09 19.14
C TRP A 83 11.04 6.00 18.22
N LEU A 84 11.99 5.09 18.50
CA LEU A 84 13.13 4.83 17.62
C LEU A 84 12.67 4.34 16.24
N ALA A 85 11.78 3.34 16.20
CA ALA A 85 11.23 2.82 14.96
C ALA A 85 10.41 3.89 14.21
N SER A 86 9.66 4.72 14.94
CA SER A 86 8.92 5.85 14.36
C SER A 86 9.86 6.89 13.73
N THR A 87 10.99 7.17 14.38
CA THR A 87 12.00 8.12 13.89
C THR A 87 12.68 7.61 12.62
N GLU A 88 13.04 6.32 12.57
CA GLU A 88 13.55 5.69 11.36
C GLU A 88 12.54 5.77 10.21
N GLY A 89 11.27 5.43 10.49
CA GLY A 89 10.19 5.46 9.51
C GLY A 89 9.88 6.88 9.01
N ALA A 90 9.91 7.89 9.88
CA ALA A 90 9.68 9.29 9.50
C ALA A 90 10.80 9.84 8.60
N ASN A 91 12.05 9.51 8.92
CA ASN A 91 13.20 9.87 8.07
C ASN A 91 13.11 9.20 6.69
N GLU A 92 12.76 7.92 6.64
CA GLU A 92 12.56 7.20 5.39
C GLU A 92 11.38 7.79 4.59
N LEU A 93 10.25 8.03 5.24
CA LEU A 93 9.06 8.60 4.60
C LEU A 93 9.35 9.98 3.99
N MET A 94 10.12 10.82 4.68
CA MET A 94 10.55 12.11 4.15
C MET A 94 11.41 11.95 2.88
N ALA A 95 12.34 10.99 2.86
CA ALA A 95 13.13 10.71 1.66
C ALA A 95 12.26 10.18 0.50
N LEU A 96 11.30 9.30 0.79
CA LEU A 96 10.36 8.77 -0.20
C LEU A 96 9.44 9.85 -0.77
N LYS A 97 8.97 10.79 0.06
CA LYS A 97 8.19 11.96 -0.39
C LYS A 97 9.00 12.84 -1.34
N ARG A 98 10.26 13.12 -1.04
CA ARG A 98 11.17 13.86 -1.94
C ARG A 98 11.37 13.11 -3.26
N GLN A 99 11.68 11.82 -3.18
CA GLN A 99 11.83 10.98 -4.37
C GLN A 99 10.57 10.97 -5.25
N ALA A 100 9.37 10.94 -4.66
CA ALA A 100 8.12 11.04 -5.40
C ALA A 100 7.92 12.42 -6.03
N ALA A 101 8.30 13.50 -5.34
CA ALA A 101 8.26 14.86 -5.88
C ALA A 101 9.20 15.04 -7.09
N ASP A 102 10.33 14.31 -7.12
CA ASP A 102 11.29 14.28 -8.23
C ASP A 102 10.84 13.41 -9.43
N GLY A 103 9.56 13.04 -9.51
CA GLY A 103 8.99 12.24 -10.61
C GLY A 103 9.35 10.76 -10.57
N LYS A 104 9.82 10.24 -9.42
CA LYS A 104 10.12 8.81 -9.21
C LYS A 104 9.06 8.12 -8.35
N GLU A 105 7.78 8.48 -8.53
CA GLU A 105 6.66 8.00 -7.71
C GLU A 105 6.56 6.47 -7.70
N ASN A 106 6.76 5.81 -8.84
CA ASN A 106 6.72 4.34 -8.94
C ASN A 106 7.83 3.65 -8.12
N ALA A 107 9.01 4.27 -8.02
CA ALA A 107 10.11 3.75 -7.23
C ALA A 107 9.86 4.00 -5.73
N ALA A 108 9.40 5.21 -5.38
CA ALA A 108 9.01 5.56 -4.02
C ALA A 108 7.89 4.64 -3.50
N TYR A 109 6.85 4.39 -4.31
CA TYR A 109 5.74 3.49 -3.97
C TYR A 109 6.22 2.06 -3.67
N ARG A 110 7.06 1.49 -4.54
CA ARG A 110 7.56 0.12 -4.36
C ARG A 110 8.40 -0.04 -3.09
N LEU A 111 9.24 0.95 -2.77
CA LEU A 111 9.99 0.98 -1.52
C LEU A 111 9.07 1.16 -0.31
N ALA A 112 8.11 2.07 -0.40
CA ALA A 112 7.13 2.31 0.65
C ALA A 112 6.35 1.04 1.00
N VAL A 113 5.82 0.33 0.00
CA VAL A 113 5.06 -0.92 0.21
C VAL A 113 5.93 -1.98 0.89
N LYS A 114 7.18 -2.13 0.45
CA LYS A 114 8.11 -3.11 1.01
C LYS A 114 8.37 -2.86 2.50
N ASN A 115 8.49 -1.60 2.90
CA ASN A 115 8.92 -1.23 4.24
C ASN A 115 7.76 -0.92 5.20
N TYR A 116 6.54 -0.74 4.71
CA TYR A 116 5.39 -0.36 5.54
C TYR A 116 5.13 -1.33 6.69
N SER A 117 5.30 -2.64 6.50
CA SER A 117 5.10 -3.62 7.58
C SER A 117 6.04 -3.41 8.78
N LYS A 118 7.22 -2.81 8.57
CA LYS A 118 8.15 -2.44 9.65
C LYS A 118 7.61 -1.29 10.49
N PHE A 119 6.87 -0.37 9.89
CA PHE A 119 6.44 0.89 10.52
C PHE A 119 4.94 0.95 10.83
N SER A 120 4.15 -0.02 10.36
CA SER A 120 2.68 0.00 10.46
C SER A 120 2.15 0.08 11.88
N LYS A 121 2.89 -0.47 12.85
CA LYS A 121 2.55 -0.44 14.29
C LYS A 121 3.26 0.65 15.08
N THR A 122 3.86 1.64 14.39
CA THR A 122 4.61 2.75 15.01
C THR A 122 3.81 4.05 14.94
N LEU A 123 4.29 5.11 15.59
CA LEU A 123 3.61 6.42 15.61
C LEU A 123 3.55 7.08 14.22
N ILE A 124 4.48 6.73 13.32
CA ILE A 124 4.46 7.21 11.92
C ILE A 124 3.59 6.33 11.01
N GLY A 125 3.07 5.19 11.51
CA GLY A 125 2.40 4.17 10.71
C GLY A 125 1.24 4.72 9.88
N GLU A 126 0.41 5.58 10.47
CA GLU A 126 -0.73 6.19 9.77
C GLU A 126 -0.31 7.16 8.66
N GLU A 127 0.67 8.03 8.92
CA GLU A 127 1.17 8.96 7.91
C GLU A 127 1.83 8.20 6.75
N TYR A 128 2.55 7.13 7.08
CA TYR A 128 3.13 6.21 6.11
C TYR A 128 2.06 5.56 5.23
N LYS A 129 0.97 5.07 5.85
CA LYS A 129 -0.20 4.50 5.14
C LYS A 129 -0.88 5.53 4.25
N LYS A 130 -1.00 6.78 4.72
CA LYS A 130 -1.57 7.88 3.94
C LYS A 130 -0.75 8.15 2.67
N PHE A 131 0.57 8.25 2.80
CA PHE A 131 1.46 8.42 1.64
C PHE A 131 1.32 7.28 0.62
N LEU A 132 1.24 6.04 1.10
CA LEU A 132 0.97 4.89 0.23
C LEU A 132 -0.36 5.02 -0.51
N THR A 133 -1.42 5.37 0.20
CA THR A 133 -2.77 5.53 -0.36
C THR A 133 -2.79 6.64 -1.42
N ASP A 134 -2.10 7.74 -1.17
CA ASP A 134 -2.02 8.88 -2.10
C ASP A 134 -1.26 8.49 -3.38
N LEU A 135 -0.12 7.80 -3.24
CA LEU A 135 0.60 7.25 -4.38
C LEU A 135 -0.23 6.22 -5.14
N GLN A 136 -0.99 5.37 -4.45
CA GLN A 136 -1.86 4.38 -5.11
C GLN A 136 -2.92 5.06 -5.97
N ARG A 137 -3.62 6.06 -5.43
CA ARG A 137 -4.62 6.83 -6.19
C ARG A 137 -4.02 7.50 -7.42
N LYS A 138 -2.79 8.01 -7.28
CA LYS A 138 -2.07 8.65 -8.38
C LYS A 138 -1.66 7.63 -9.45
N LEU A 139 -0.98 6.56 -9.04
CA LEU A 139 -0.31 5.60 -9.92
C LEU A 139 -1.25 4.54 -10.50
N PHE A 140 -2.32 4.21 -9.80
CA PHE A 140 -3.20 3.10 -10.17
C PHE A 140 -4.58 3.57 -10.60
N HIS A 141 -5.20 2.77 -11.44
CA HIS A 141 -6.62 2.78 -11.72
C HIS A 141 -7.21 1.48 -11.17
N VAL A 142 -7.94 1.59 -10.06
CA VAL A 142 -8.53 0.45 -9.36
C VAL A 142 -9.68 -0.12 -10.18
N LEU A 143 -9.59 -1.41 -10.50
CA LEU A 143 -10.66 -2.16 -11.17
C LEU A 143 -11.61 -2.81 -10.17
N GLU A 144 -11.07 -3.33 -9.07
CA GLU A 144 -11.85 -3.94 -7.99
C GLU A 144 -11.06 -3.88 -6.66
N ASP A 145 -11.65 -3.26 -5.65
CA ASP A 145 -11.12 -3.15 -4.28
C ASP A 145 -11.92 -3.97 -3.25
N PHE A 146 -13.01 -4.64 -3.69
CA PHE A 146 -13.87 -5.47 -2.84
C PHE A 146 -14.52 -4.78 -1.64
N GLU A 147 -14.47 -3.45 -1.57
CA GLU A 147 -15.12 -2.68 -0.49
C GLU A 147 -16.64 -2.66 -0.67
N ARG A 148 -17.10 -2.73 -1.93
CA ARG A 148 -18.52 -2.71 -2.29
C ARG A 148 -19.08 -4.12 -2.43
N VAL A 149 -20.02 -4.48 -1.54
CA VAL A 149 -20.71 -5.76 -1.59
C VAL A 149 -21.46 -5.90 -2.92
N SER A 150 -21.22 -7.00 -3.63
CA SER A 150 -21.80 -7.27 -4.95
C SER A 150 -22.35 -8.69 -5.00
N ARG A 151 -23.55 -8.85 -5.58
CA ARG A 151 -24.13 -10.19 -5.86
C ARG A 151 -23.25 -11.05 -6.80
N ARG A 152 -22.29 -10.44 -7.51
CA ARG A 152 -21.29 -11.16 -8.32
C ARG A 152 -20.33 -12.00 -7.46
N TYR A 153 -20.11 -11.58 -6.22
CA TYR A 153 -19.20 -12.20 -5.27
C TYR A 153 -19.97 -12.90 -4.15
N SER A 154 -20.95 -13.71 -4.55
CA SER A 154 -21.78 -14.50 -3.63
C SER A 154 -21.29 -15.93 -3.49
N GLU A 155 -21.67 -16.59 -2.41
CA GLU A 155 -21.34 -17.98 -2.10
C GLU A 155 -21.80 -18.96 -3.20
N LYS A 156 -22.89 -18.63 -3.93
CA LYS A 156 -23.34 -19.35 -5.13
C LYS A 156 -22.19 -19.58 -6.13
N TYR A 157 -21.32 -18.58 -6.29
CA TYR A 157 -20.16 -18.60 -7.19
C TYR A 157 -18.84 -18.93 -6.48
N GLY A 158 -18.92 -19.44 -5.24
CA GLY A 158 -17.77 -19.78 -4.39
C GLY A 158 -17.02 -18.54 -3.90
N LYS A 159 -17.70 -17.40 -3.73
CA LYS A 159 -17.06 -16.12 -3.42
C LYS A 159 -17.66 -15.52 -2.16
N LYS A 160 -16.82 -14.96 -1.29
CA LYS A 160 -17.26 -14.34 -0.03
C LYS A 160 -16.32 -13.20 0.32
N PHE A 161 -16.85 -12.12 0.87
CA PHE A 161 -16.05 -11.03 1.43
C PHE A 161 -15.55 -11.41 2.83
N ILE A 162 -14.29 -11.13 3.10
CA ILE A 162 -13.65 -11.34 4.41
C ILE A 162 -12.95 -10.05 4.86
N ASP A 163 -12.80 -9.86 6.16
CA ASP A 163 -12.18 -8.70 6.80
C ASP A 163 -10.99 -9.09 7.70
N GLU A 164 -10.48 -10.31 7.53
CA GLU A 164 -9.35 -10.86 8.27
C GLU A 164 -8.04 -10.15 7.87
N ALA A 165 -7.35 -9.54 8.84
CA ALA A 165 -6.18 -8.69 8.61
C ALA A 165 -4.99 -9.39 7.91
N GLU A 166 -4.93 -10.72 7.94
CA GLU A 166 -3.90 -11.48 7.22
C GLU A 166 -4.08 -11.47 5.69
N TRP A 167 -5.32 -11.27 5.20
CA TRP A 167 -5.67 -11.33 3.78
C TRP A 167 -5.99 -9.95 3.18
N VAL A 168 -6.42 -9.00 4.02
CA VAL A 168 -6.69 -7.62 3.60
C VAL A 168 -5.37 -6.88 3.40
N GLN A 169 -5.09 -6.49 2.16
CA GLN A 169 -3.91 -5.70 1.78
C GLN A 169 -4.28 -4.23 1.61
N GLU A 170 -5.46 -3.96 1.05
CA GLU A 170 -6.01 -2.62 0.90
C GLU A 170 -7.42 -2.54 1.46
N GLY A 171 -7.79 -1.36 1.99
CA GLY A 171 -9.12 -1.14 2.54
C GLY A 171 -9.40 -1.95 3.82
N LYS A 172 -10.59 -2.55 3.86
CA LYS A 172 -11.15 -3.30 5.00
C LYS A 172 -11.53 -4.73 4.62
N ARG A 173 -11.60 -5.06 3.32
CA ARG A 173 -12.10 -6.35 2.87
C ARG A 173 -11.27 -6.91 1.73
N ALA A 174 -11.13 -8.23 1.74
CA ALA A 174 -10.62 -9.01 0.62
C ALA A 174 -11.68 -10.00 0.12
N LEU A 175 -11.42 -10.62 -1.03
CA LEU A 175 -12.27 -11.67 -1.58
C LEU A 175 -11.71 -13.05 -1.25
N LYS A 176 -12.44 -13.82 -0.46
CA LYS A 176 -12.26 -15.28 -0.36
C LYS A 176 -12.93 -15.95 -1.56
N TRP A 177 -12.21 -16.87 -2.19
CA TRP A 177 -12.66 -17.60 -3.37
C TRP A 177 -12.40 -19.09 -3.24
N ASP A 178 -13.48 -19.86 -3.08
CA ASP A 178 -13.48 -21.32 -3.11
C ASP A 178 -13.49 -21.81 -4.56
N VAL A 179 -12.30 -22.09 -5.07
CA VAL A 179 -12.03 -22.60 -6.42
C VAL A 179 -12.47 -24.06 -6.49
N ALA A 180 -13.27 -24.38 -7.50
CA ALA A 180 -13.72 -25.73 -7.82
C ALA A 180 -14.13 -25.79 -9.31
N SER A 181 -14.41 -27.00 -9.81
CA SER A 181 -14.95 -27.16 -11.17
C SER A 181 -16.18 -26.25 -11.39
N GLY A 182 -16.19 -25.51 -12.51
CA GLY A 182 -17.22 -24.50 -12.83
C GLY A 182 -17.14 -23.19 -12.03
N LYS A 183 -16.23 -23.07 -11.06
CA LYS A 183 -15.98 -21.87 -10.24
C LYS A 183 -14.52 -21.42 -10.30
N THR A 184 -13.89 -21.60 -11.46
CA THR A 184 -12.46 -21.29 -11.69
C THR A 184 -12.20 -19.90 -12.28
N GLU A 185 -13.24 -19.10 -12.51
CA GLU A 185 -13.15 -17.74 -13.01
C GLU A 185 -13.54 -16.67 -11.96
N LEU A 186 -12.72 -15.62 -11.87
CA LEU A 186 -13.05 -14.32 -11.30
C LEU A 186 -13.04 -13.29 -12.42
N LYS A 187 -14.22 -12.80 -12.81
CA LYS A 187 -14.42 -11.78 -13.85
C LYS A 187 -14.63 -10.41 -13.25
N ILE A 188 -13.80 -9.46 -13.67
CA ILE A 188 -13.82 -8.04 -13.30
C ILE A 188 -14.41 -7.24 -14.46
N LYS A 189 -15.50 -6.52 -14.19
CA LYS A 189 -16.16 -5.63 -15.16
C LYS A 189 -15.72 -4.19 -14.92
N GLY A 190 -15.90 -3.32 -15.91
CA GLY A 190 -15.58 -1.90 -15.78
C GLY A 190 -14.12 -1.59 -16.05
N VAL A 191 -13.46 -2.38 -16.90
CA VAL A 191 -12.13 -2.08 -17.41
C VAL A 191 -12.20 -0.77 -18.22
N PRO A 192 -11.31 0.21 -17.97
CA PRO A 192 -11.30 1.46 -18.72
C PRO A 192 -11.01 1.17 -20.20
N GLY A 193 -11.63 1.95 -21.09
CA GLY A 193 -11.30 1.91 -22.51
C GLY A 193 -9.87 2.42 -22.76
N GLY A 194 -9.20 1.88 -23.80
CA GLY A 194 -7.86 2.32 -24.15
C GLY A 194 -6.79 1.86 -23.17
N LEU A 195 -6.52 0.55 -23.11
CA LEU A 195 -5.52 0.00 -22.17
C LEU A 195 -4.07 0.32 -22.54
N SER A 196 -3.82 0.95 -23.69
CA SER A 196 -2.50 1.38 -24.16
C SER A 196 -1.81 2.39 -23.23
N ALA A 197 -2.59 3.15 -22.44
CA ALA A 197 -2.08 4.10 -21.46
C ALA A 197 -1.57 3.45 -20.15
N TYR A 198 -1.73 2.14 -19.98
CA TYR A 198 -1.36 1.43 -18.75
C TYR A 198 -0.17 0.50 -18.98
N LYS A 199 0.68 0.36 -17.97
CA LYS A 199 1.92 -0.41 -18.03
C LYS A 199 1.75 -1.86 -17.59
N SER A 200 0.95 -2.10 -16.55
CA SER A 200 0.78 -3.42 -15.95
C SER A 200 -0.57 -3.57 -15.25
N ILE A 201 -0.98 -4.82 -15.04
CA ILE A 201 -1.99 -5.17 -14.03
C ILE A 201 -1.28 -5.58 -12.74
N ALA A 202 -1.80 -5.17 -11.59
CA ALA A 202 -1.34 -5.56 -10.27
C ALA A 202 -2.50 -6.01 -9.38
N PHE A 203 -2.25 -7.00 -8.53
CA PHE A 203 -3.20 -7.48 -7.51
C PHE A 203 -2.46 -8.34 -6.47
N TYR A 204 -3.13 -8.63 -5.36
CA TYR A 204 -2.65 -9.59 -4.37
C TYR A 204 -3.42 -10.90 -4.50
N LEU A 205 -2.69 -12.02 -4.44
CA LEU A 205 -3.25 -13.36 -4.52
C LEU A 205 -2.54 -14.29 -3.52
N ASP A 206 -3.30 -14.82 -2.57
CA ASP A 206 -2.90 -15.95 -1.75
C ASP A 206 -3.45 -17.26 -2.33
N MET A 207 -2.61 -18.30 -2.28
CA MET A 207 -2.98 -19.67 -2.62
C MET A 207 -2.30 -20.68 -1.70
N PRO A 208 -2.92 -21.85 -1.47
CA PRO A 208 -2.34 -22.91 -0.67
C PRO A 208 -1.25 -23.66 -1.44
N ARG A 209 -0.46 -24.45 -0.71
CA ARG A 209 0.49 -25.39 -1.32
C ARG A 209 -0.27 -26.38 -2.20
N GLY A 210 0.13 -26.50 -3.47
CA GLY A 210 -0.56 -27.38 -4.42
C GLY A 210 -1.75 -26.74 -5.14
N GLY A 211 -1.93 -25.42 -5.03
CA GLY A 211 -2.84 -24.64 -5.88
C GLY A 211 -2.55 -24.84 -7.39
N SER A 212 -3.49 -24.41 -8.21
CA SER A 212 -3.43 -24.63 -9.67
C SER A 212 -2.77 -23.45 -10.40
N PRO A 213 -2.07 -23.70 -11.53
CA PRO A 213 -1.72 -22.64 -12.47
C PRO A 213 -2.95 -21.85 -12.87
N TYR A 214 -2.75 -20.60 -13.26
CA TYR A 214 -3.82 -19.70 -13.66
C TYR A 214 -3.39 -18.86 -14.85
N GLN A 215 -4.36 -18.24 -15.50
CA GLN A 215 -4.12 -17.28 -16.55
C GLN A 215 -4.83 -15.98 -16.24
N LEU A 216 -4.21 -14.90 -16.67
CA LEU A 216 -4.80 -13.57 -16.68
C LEU A 216 -5.29 -13.30 -18.10
N VAL A 217 -6.54 -12.88 -18.22
CA VAL A 217 -7.19 -12.75 -19.54
C VAL A 217 -7.84 -11.37 -19.63
N PHE A 218 -7.39 -10.57 -20.58
CA PHE A 218 -8.14 -9.40 -21.04
C PHE A 218 -8.96 -9.81 -22.26
N VAL A 219 -10.28 -9.76 -22.11
CA VAL A 219 -11.21 -10.22 -23.14
C VAL A 219 -11.53 -9.10 -24.11
N VAL A 220 -11.34 -9.39 -25.39
CA VAL A 220 -11.75 -8.56 -26.51
C VAL A 220 -13.02 -9.18 -27.12
N PRO A 221 -14.14 -8.44 -27.25
CA PRO A 221 -15.31 -8.96 -27.92
C PRO A 221 -14.98 -9.19 -29.41
N GLY A 222 -15.42 -10.33 -29.94
CA GLY A 222 -15.40 -10.58 -31.37
C GLY A 222 -16.21 -9.55 -32.14
N LYS A 223 -15.87 -9.31 -33.41
CA LYS A 223 -16.81 -8.67 -34.33
C LYS A 223 -17.93 -9.68 -34.54
N SER A 224 -19.13 -9.41 -34.04
CA SER A 224 -20.29 -10.20 -34.41
C SER A 224 -20.63 -9.86 -35.86
N GLU A 225 -20.31 -10.74 -36.80
CA GLU A 225 -21.07 -10.76 -38.05
C GLU A 225 -22.50 -11.15 -37.69
N ALA A 226 -23.48 -10.43 -38.24
CA ALA A 226 -24.88 -10.67 -37.98
C ALA A 226 -25.23 -12.13 -38.32
N GLY A 227 -25.71 -12.91 -37.33
CA GLY A 227 -26.28 -14.24 -37.55
C GLY A 227 -25.63 -15.42 -36.83
N VAL A 228 -24.53 -15.26 -36.09
CA VAL A 228 -23.89 -16.40 -35.39
C VAL A 228 -24.20 -16.41 -33.90
N SER A 229 -25.23 -17.14 -33.51
CA SER A 229 -25.60 -17.44 -32.13
C SER A 229 -24.76 -18.61 -31.59
N GLN A 230 -23.49 -18.39 -31.23
CA GLN A 230 -22.78 -19.32 -30.33
C GLN A 230 -21.54 -18.67 -29.69
N VAL A 231 -21.65 -18.37 -28.39
CA VAL A 231 -20.53 -17.96 -27.54
C VAL A 231 -19.70 -19.22 -27.23
N LYS A 232 -18.75 -19.57 -28.11
CA LYS A 232 -17.76 -20.62 -27.88
C LYS A 232 -16.37 -20.00 -27.83
N VAL A 233 -15.75 -20.12 -26.65
CA VAL A 233 -14.35 -19.75 -26.33
C VAL A 233 -14.10 -18.25 -26.51
N VAL A 234 -13.32 -17.63 -25.62
CA VAL A 234 -12.88 -16.26 -25.87
C VAL A 234 -11.95 -16.30 -27.08
N SER A 235 -12.48 -16.06 -28.27
CA SER A 235 -11.73 -16.14 -29.53
C SER A 235 -10.69 -15.03 -29.64
N ASN A 236 -11.00 -13.87 -29.06
CA ASN A 236 -10.14 -12.69 -29.05
C ASN A 236 -9.75 -12.31 -27.61
N ALA A 237 -8.49 -12.51 -27.22
CA ALA A 237 -8.00 -12.13 -25.88
C ALA A 237 -6.50 -11.84 -25.84
N TYR A 238 -6.09 -11.07 -24.85
CA TYR A 238 -4.72 -11.03 -24.39
C TYR A 238 -4.57 -11.95 -23.17
N ILE A 239 -3.63 -12.88 -23.22
CA ILE A 239 -3.46 -13.94 -22.22
C ILE A 239 -2.04 -13.92 -21.66
N ALA A 240 -1.92 -13.93 -20.33
CA ALA A 240 -0.66 -14.20 -19.63
C ALA A 240 -0.81 -15.46 -18.76
N GLN A 241 0.07 -16.43 -19.00
CA GLN A 241 0.11 -17.69 -18.27
C GLN A 241 0.91 -17.55 -16.98
N MET A 242 0.34 -17.98 -15.85
CA MET A 242 0.91 -17.83 -14.52
C MET A 242 1.10 -19.19 -13.86
N LYS A 243 2.26 -19.39 -13.23
CA LYS A 243 2.53 -20.57 -12.42
C LYS A 243 1.77 -20.46 -11.09
N SER A 244 1.44 -21.60 -10.49
CA SER A 244 0.95 -21.61 -9.12
C SER A 244 2.04 -21.16 -8.15
N HIS A 245 1.60 -20.63 -7.01
CA HIS A 245 2.47 -20.26 -5.91
C HIS A 245 1.80 -20.60 -4.58
N LYS A 246 2.58 -20.58 -3.49
CA LYS A 246 2.08 -20.71 -2.12
C LYS A 246 2.19 -19.36 -1.42
N GLY A 247 1.19 -19.04 -0.62
CA GLY A 247 1.16 -17.86 0.24
C GLY A 247 0.76 -16.60 -0.52
N LEU A 248 0.56 -15.53 0.23
CA LEU A 248 0.17 -14.23 -0.27
C LEU A 248 1.32 -13.64 -1.10
N LYS A 249 1.03 -13.27 -2.35
CA LYS A 249 1.97 -12.57 -3.21
C LYS A 249 1.31 -11.40 -3.91
N ARG A 250 2.06 -10.30 -4.02
CA ARG A 250 1.77 -9.23 -4.97
C ARG A 250 2.17 -9.70 -6.37
N ILE A 251 1.19 -9.79 -7.25
CA ILE A 251 1.36 -10.12 -8.66
C ILE A 251 1.36 -8.81 -9.45
N GLU A 252 2.37 -8.61 -10.28
CA GLU A 252 2.45 -7.48 -11.20
C GLU A 252 2.90 -8.00 -12.56
N VAL A 253 2.05 -7.85 -13.58
CA VAL A 253 2.32 -8.35 -14.93
C VAL A 253 2.25 -7.18 -15.91
N PRO A 254 3.37 -6.81 -16.55
CA PRO A 254 3.37 -5.83 -17.62
C PRO A 254 2.39 -6.21 -18.73
N LEU A 255 1.58 -5.27 -19.21
CA LEU A 255 0.59 -5.54 -20.26
C LEU A 255 1.26 -6.04 -21.55
N ARG A 256 2.47 -5.54 -21.84
CA ARG A 256 3.32 -6.03 -22.95
C ARG A 256 3.68 -7.52 -22.90
N ASN A 257 3.56 -8.17 -21.74
CA ASN A 257 3.86 -9.59 -21.57
C ASN A 257 2.66 -10.49 -21.91
N PHE A 258 1.48 -9.92 -22.14
CA PHE A 258 0.32 -10.71 -22.56
C PHE A 258 0.41 -11.03 -24.05
N LYS A 259 0.09 -12.28 -24.40
CA LYS A 259 0.05 -12.73 -25.79
C LYS A 259 -1.35 -12.53 -26.35
N GLY A 260 -1.44 -11.86 -27.48
CA GLY A 260 -2.69 -11.73 -28.23
C GLY A 260 -3.08 -13.05 -28.90
N GLN A 261 -4.35 -13.39 -28.83
CA GLN A 261 -4.98 -14.51 -29.54
C GLN A 261 -6.19 -13.95 -30.29
N GLY A 262 -6.28 -14.19 -31.60
CA GLY A 262 -7.36 -13.69 -32.46
C GLY A 262 -7.19 -12.22 -32.88
N ASP A 263 -8.29 -11.58 -33.29
CA ASP A 263 -8.33 -10.15 -33.64
C ASP A 263 -8.44 -9.30 -32.37
N VAL A 264 -7.29 -8.90 -31.84
CA VAL A 264 -7.17 -8.21 -30.56
C VAL A 264 -6.62 -6.80 -30.70
N SER A 265 -7.21 -5.89 -29.95
CA SER A 265 -6.67 -4.55 -29.69
C SER A 265 -6.94 -4.18 -28.25
N TRP A 266 -5.96 -3.56 -27.59
CA TRP A 266 -6.05 -3.06 -26.22
C TRP A 266 -7.19 -2.04 -26.04
N ASP A 267 -7.56 -1.33 -27.11
CA ASP A 267 -8.65 -0.35 -27.08
C ASP A 267 -10.04 -1.01 -27.04
N ARG A 268 -10.12 -2.29 -27.44
CA ARG A 268 -11.37 -3.04 -27.52
C ARG A 268 -11.65 -3.91 -26.29
N VAL A 269 -10.73 -3.96 -25.33
CA VAL A 269 -10.89 -4.79 -24.13
C VAL A 269 -12.13 -4.36 -23.34
N LYS A 270 -12.90 -5.35 -22.85
CA LYS A 270 -14.16 -5.10 -22.09
C LYS A 270 -14.15 -5.65 -20.66
N ASP A 271 -13.47 -6.76 -20.44
CA ASP A 271 -13.36 -7.35 -19.12
C ASP A 271 -11.99 -7.98 -18.88
N PHE A 272 -11.64 -8.07 -17.60
CA PHE A 272 -10.44 -8.72 -17.12
C PHE A 272 -10.83 -9.95 -16.30
N ARG A 273 -10.06 -11.02 -16.41
CA ARG A 273 -10.35 -12.27 -15.70
C ARG A 273 -9.09 -12.89 -15.13
N ILE A 274 -9.26 -13.49 -13.95
CA ILE A 274 -8.32 -14.45 -13.37
C ILE A 274 -8.98 -15.83 -13.51
N GLN A 275 -8.30 -16.76 -14.19
CA GLN A 275 -8.85 -18.08 -14.49
C GLN A 275 -7.88 -19.18 -14.06
N PHE A 276 -8.28 -20.03 -13.12
CA PHE A 276 -7.51 -21.22 -12.75
C PHE A 276 -7.66 -22.31 -13.82
N LEU A 277 -6.54 -22.93 -14.20
CA LEU A 277 -6.46 -23.91 -15.29
C LEU A 277 -6.67 -25.36 -14.82
N GLY A 278 -6.75 -25.58 -13.50
CA GLY A 278 -6.98 -26.89 -12.89
C GLY A 278 -8.35 -27.00 -12.22
N ALA A 279 -8.93 -28.19 -12.23
CA ALA A 279 -10.19 -28.50 -11.54
C ALA A 279 -10.01 -28.85 -10.04
N LYS A 280 -8.80 -28.63 -9.48
CA LYS A 280 -8.52 -28.91 -8.07
C LYS A 280 -9.32 -27.97 -7.18
N LYS A 281 -9.88 -28.51 -6.08
CA LYS A 281 -10.57 -27.71 -5.07
C LYS A 281 -9.57 -27.07 -4.12
N PHE A 282 -9.65 -25.76 -3.94
CA PHE A 282 -8.87 -25.02 -2.95
C PHE A 282 -9.47 -23.64 -2.71
N THR A 283 -9.08 -22.99 -1.63
CA THR A 283 -9.45 -21.59 -1.37
C THR A 283 -8.30 -20.68 -1.78
N ALA A 284 -8.60 -19.60 -2.49
CA ALA A 284 -7.69 -18.50 -2.79
C ALA A 284 -8.22 -17.21 -2.17
N TYR A 285 -7.34 -16.25 -1.90
CA TYR A 285 -7.72 -14.91 -1.46
C TYR A 285 -7.19 -13.87 -2.45
N VAL A 286 -8.03 -12.94 -2.87
CA VAL A 286 -7.69 -11.90 -3.86
C VAL A 286 -8.00 -10.53 -3.29
N ASP A 287 -7.11 -9.57 -3.53
CA ASP A 287 -7.31 -8.19 -3.13
C ASP A 287 -6.69 -7.18 -4.13
N PHE A 288 -7.23 -5.97 -4.15
CA PHE A 288 -6.75 -4.78 -4.86
C PHE A 288 -6.35 -5.01 -6.33
N ILE A 289 -7.32 -5.30 -7.19
CA ILE A 289 -7.07 -5.47 -8.63
C ILE A 289 -7.02 -4.10 -9.30
N ALA A 290 -5.87 -3.72 -9.84
CA ALA A 290 -5.67 -2.39 -10.39
C ALA A 290 -4.70 -2.37 -11.59
N LEU A 291 -4.91 -1.42 -12.49
CA LEU A 291 -3.99 -1.10 -13.59
C LEU A 291 -3.00 -0.02 -13.16
N LEU A 292 -1.73 -0.22 -13.45
CA LEU A 292 -0.68 0.79 -13.25
C LEU A 292 -0.61 1.72 -14.47
N LYS A 293 -0.64 3.04 -14.24
CA LYS A 293 -0.49 4.08 -15.25
C LYS A 293 0.98 4.26 -15.69
#